data_AF-A0A174HWJ0-F1
#
_entry.id   AF-A0A174HWJ0-F1
#
_cell.length_a   1.000
_cell.length_b   1.000
_cell.length_c   1.000
_cell.angle_alpha   90.00
_cell.angle_beta   90.00
_cell.angle_gamma   90.00
#
_symmetry.space_group_name_H-M   'P 1'
#
loop_
_entity.id
_entity.type
_entity.pdbx_description
1 polymer ?
#
loop_
_entity_poly.entity_id
_entity_poly.type
_entity_poly.pdbx_seq_one_letter_code
_entity_poly.pdbx_strand_id
1 'polypeptide(L)'
;MKQLTTSSLKQGYITIPRALLNRQATDGAAGETEAFLQILAHTNYSDVPYDINGTIILCKRGDSLISYHHWSNIFGWTRPKTTRFFQRLAKGGIIDLIPHQEKILHIRITNFDLWTGRIPSEAKDARKEEISTDFDLFWDKYHTVMRKPKVNVARGRREWNKLTREEQQLAIDRIEDVYYHTNDTRFIAHASTYLKDKAFLNEYMD
;
A
#
# COMPACT_ATOMS: atom_id res chain seq x y z
N MET A 1 23.03 18.69 -14.52
CA MET A 1 22.07 18.69 -13.39
C MET A 1 22.52 19.73 -12.39
N LYS A 2 21.64 20.66 -11.97
CA LYS A 2 21.93 21.50 -10.79
C LYS A 2 22.10 20.56 -9.59
N GLN A 3 23.04 20.85 -8.70
CA GLN A 3 23.38 19.96 -7.57
C GLN A 3 22.12 19.64 -6.75
N LEU A 4 21.86 18.34 -6.54
CA LEU A 4 20.80 17.86 -5.66
C LEU A 4 21.17 18.28 -4.23
N THR A 5 20.36 19.12 -3.59
CA THR A 5 20.59 19.52 -2.20
C THR A 5 19.97 18.50 -1.25
N THR A 6 20.53 18.35 -0.04
CA THR A 6 19.99 17.45 0.99
C THR A 6 18.53 17.79 1.38
N SER A 7 18.10 19.03 1.12
CA SER A 7 16.70 19.45 1.26
C SER A 7 15.76 18.84 0.21
N SER A 8 16.22 18.57 -1.02
CA SER A 8 15.42 17.95 -2.07
C SER A 8 15.02 16.51 -1.73
N LEU A 9 15.87 15.78 -0.99
CA LEU A 9 15.62 14.41 -0.54
C LEU A 9 14.51 14.32 0.52
N LYS A 10 14.08 15.45 1.11
CA LYS A 10 13.02 15.52 2.12
C LYS A 10 11.63 15.79 1.52
N GLN A 11 11.53 16.07 0.21
CA GLN A 11 10.27 16.42 -0.45
C GLN A 11 9.44 15.21 -0.89
N GLY A 12 9.90 14.00 -0.59
CA GLY A 12 9.26 12.75 -0.98
C GLY A 12 9.81 12.17 -2.29
N TYR A 13 9.38 10.96 -2.61
CA TYR A 13 9.82 10.23 -3.80
C TYR A 13 8.60 9.77 -4.59
N ILE A 14 8.77 9.67 -5.92
CA ILE A 14 7.80 9.09 -6.83
C ILE A 14 8.35 7.75 -7.32
N THR A 15 7.54 6.71 -7.23
CA THR A 15 7.81 5.38 -7.77
C THR A 15 7.23 5.28 -9.19
N ILE A 16 8.07 4.92 -10.15
CA ILE A 16 7.69 4.85 -11.57
C ILE A 16 7.80 3.39 -12.04
N PRO A 17 6.71 2.76 -12.51
CA PRO A 17 6.76 1.44 -13.14
C PRO A 17 7.70 1.44 -14.35
N ARG A 18 8.61 0.46 -14.41
CA ARG A 18 9.58 0.33 -15.52
C ARG A 18 8.90 0.26 -16.90
N ALA A 19 7.71 -0.34 -16.97
CA ALA A 19 6.93 -0.41 -18.22
C ALA A 19 6.59 0.99 -18.79
N LEU A 20 6.37 1.99 -17.94
CA LEU A 20 6.12 3.37 -18.41
C LEU A 20 7.36 4.02 -19.00
N LEU A 21 8.52 3.79 -18.40
CA LEU A 21 9.79 4.28 -18.93
C LEU A 21 10.15 3.60 -20.26
N ASN A 22 9.90 2.29 -20.37
CA ASN A 22 10.20 1.53 -21.58
C ASN A 22 9.29 1.92 -22.76
N ARG A 23 8.00 2.24 -22.51
CA ARG A 23 7.09 2.72 -23.56
C ARG A 23 7.52 4.05 -24.19
N GLN A 24 8.19 4.91 -23.42
CA GLN A 24 8.67 6.20 -23.92
C GLN A 24 9.71 6.04 -25.03
N ALA A 25 10.46 4.93 -25.05
CA ALA A 25 11.42 4.62 -26.09
C ALA A 25 10.76 4.15 -27.41
N THR A 26 9.50 3.73 -27.38
CA THR A 26 8.84 3.09 -28.54
C THR A 26 7.72 3.93 -29.17
N ASP A 27 7.01 4.76 -28.40
CA ASP A 27 5.68 5.27 -28.82
C ASP A 27 5.67 6.65 -29.50
N GLY A 28 6.80 7.32 -29.70
CA GLY A 28 6.87 8.59 -30.44
C GLY A 28 6.08 9.78 -29.83
N ALA A 29 5.31 9.57 -28.76
CA ALA A 29 4.60 10.59 -28.00
C ALA A 29 5.59 11.36 -27.10
N ALA A 30 6.51 12.08 -27.75
CA ALA A 30 7.53 12.88 -27.09
C ALA A 30 6.86 13.86 -26.11
N GLY A 31 7.03 13.61 -24.81
CA GLY A 31 6.61 14.47 -23.72
C GLY A 31 5.37 14.05 -22.92
N GLU A 32 4.57 13.04 -23.34
CA GLU A 32 3.38 12.65 -22.54
C GLU A 32 3.77 11.99 -21.21
N THR A 33 4.76 11.10 -21.22
CA THR A 33 5.31 10.51 -19.99
C THR A 33 5.89 11.58 -19.08
N GLU A 34 6.65 12.53 -19.64
CA GLU A 34 7.21 13.65 -18.88
C GLU A 34 6.11 14.53 -18.27
N ALA A 35 5.08 14.86 -19.04
CA ALA A 35 3.91 15.60 -18.54
C ALA A 35 3.22 14.85 -17.41
N PHE A 36 3.07 13.51 -17.51
CA PHE A 36 2.51 12.72 -16.42
C PHE A 36 3.39 12.75 -15.16
N LEU A 37 4.71 12.66 -15.28
CA LEU A 37 5.62 12.79 -14.15
C LEU A 37 5.54 14.17 -13.50
N GLN A 38 5.39 15.22 -14.31
CA GLN A 38 5.14 16.58 -13.82
C GLN A 38 3.79 16.67 -13.09
N ILE A 39 2.74 15.98 -13.56
CA ILE A 39 1.47 15.87 -12.83
C ILE A 39 1.72 15.26 -11.44
N LEU A 40 2.40 14.11 -11.37
CA LEU A 40 2.71 13.45 -10.09
C LEU A 40 3.50 14.38 -9.14
N ALA A 41 4.48 15.13 -9.67
CA ALA A 41 5.34 16.01 -8.89
C ALA A 41 4.64 17.28 -8.35
N HIS A 42 3.66 17.79 -9.09
CA HIS A 42 2.89 18.98 -8.71
C HIS A 42 1.57 18.65 -8.01
N THR A 43 1.25 17.36 -7.84
CA THR A 43 0.11 16.92 -7.06
C THR A 43 0.41 17.03 -5.57
N ASN A 44 -0.60 17.37 -4.80
CA ASN A 44 -0.45 17.65 -3.39
C ASN A 44 -0.03 16.39 -2.60
N TYR A 45 1.01 16.50 -1.78
CA TYR A 45 1.53 15.39 -0.98
C TYR A 45 0.82 15.25 0.38
N SER A 46 0.17 16.29 0.88
CA SER A 46 -0.59 16.26 2.13
C SER A 46 -1.86 17.05 1.98
N ASP A 47 -2.85 16.87 2.84
CA ASP A 47 -4.07 17.66 2.76
C ASP A 47 -3.76 19.14 3.02
N VAL A 48 -4.16 20.02 2.08
CA VAL A 48 -3.94 21.46 2.17
C VAL A 48 -5.24 22.19 1.83
N PRO A 49 -5.73 23.09 2.69
CA PRO A 49 -6.86 23.95 2.37
C PRO A 49 -6.43 25.07 1.42
N TYR A 50 -7.23 25.30 0.38
CA TYR A 50 -7.08 26.41 -0.56
C TYR A 50 -8.30 27.32 -0.46
N ASP A 51 -8.07 28.62 -0.36
CA ASP A 51 -9.14 29.62 -0.49
C ASP A 51 -9.27 30.00 -1.97
N ILE A 52 -10.44 29.71 -2.55
CA ILE A 52 -10.79 30.13 -3.90
C ILE A 52 -12.05 30.98 -3.82
N ASN A 53 -11.89 32.28 -4.01
CA ASN A 53 -12.97 33.27 -3.99
C ASN A 53 -13.83 33.23 -2.70
N GLY A 54 -13.21 32.98 -1.54
CA GLY A 54 -13.90 32.88 -0.25
C GLY A 54 -14.51 31.50 0.04
N THR A 55 -14.37 30.55 -0.89
CA THR A 55 -14.73 29.14 -0.67
C THR A 55 -13.48 28.34 -0.33
N ILE A 56 -13.44 27.76 0.86
CA ILE A 56 -12.33 26.89 1.27
C ILE A 56 -12.54 25.50 0.65
N ILE A 57 -11.63 25.11 -0.24
CA ILE A 57 -11.58 23.78 -0.84
C ILE A 57 -10.40 23.02 -0.21
N LEU A 58 -10.69 21.88 0.44
CA LEU A 58 -9.65 20.99 0.93
C LEU A 58 -9.09 20.15 -0.23
N CYS A 59 -7.88 20.50 -0.68
CA CYS A 59 -7.13 19.73 -1.67
C CYS A 59 -6.44 18.57 -0.95
N LYS A 60 -6.94 17.35 -1.12
CA LYS A 60 -6.40 16.20 -0.40
C LYS A 60 -5.05 15.77 -0.97
N ARG A 61 -4.34 14.93 -0.24
CA ARG A 61 -3.20 14.18 -0.79
C ARG A 61 -3.64 13.45 -2.05
N GLY A 62 -2.87 13.59 -3.12
CA GLY A 62 -3.19 13.02 -4.43
C GLY A 62 -4.10 13.90 -5.28
N ASP A 63 -4.50 15.08 -4.80
CA ASP A 63 -5.30 16.05 -5.56
C ASP A 63 -4.46 17.24 -6.07
N SER A 64 -4.94 17.90 -7.12
CA SER A 64 -4.37 19.13 -7.66
C SER A 64 -5.47 20.10 -8.09
N LEU A 65 -5.30 21.37 -7.74
CA LEU A 65 -6.19 22.48 -8.12
C LEU A 65 -5.57 23.41 -9.18
N ILE A 66 -4.48 22.99 -9.83
CA ILE A 66 -3.78 23.77 -10.84
C ILE A 66 -4.66 23.88 -12.09
N SER A 67 -4.85 25.11 -12.60
CA SER A 67 -5.69 25.36 -13.78
C SER A 67 -5.09 24.82 -15.08
N TYR A 68 -5.93 24.57 -16.10
CA TYR A 68 -5.47 24.16 -17.44
C TYR A 68 -4.42 25.09 -18.04
N HIS A 69 -4.55 26.40 -17.81
CA HIS A 69 -3.58 27.39 -18.28
C HIS A 69 -2.22 27.23 -17.60
N HIS A 70 -2.21 27.00 -16.29
CA HIS A 70 -0.97 26.82 -15.57
C HIS A 70 -0.31 25.49 -15.98
N TRP A 71 -1.08 24.40 -16.10
CA TRP A 71 -0.57 23.14 -16.64
C TRP A 71 -0.01 23.25 -18.05
N SER A 72 -0.65 24.04 -18.93
CA SER A 72 -0.11 24.24 -20.28
C SER A 72 1.26 24.92 -20.26
N ASN A 73 1.50 25.82 -19.31
CA ASN A 73 2.80 26.45 -19.12
C ASN A 73 3.84 25.45 -18.57
N ILE A 74 3.45 24.61 -17.60
CA ILE A 74 4.33 23.56 -17.04
C ILE A 74 4.77 22.59 -18.15
N PHE A 75 3.84 22.13 -18.99
CA PHE A 75 4.12 21.16 -20.05
C PHE A 75 4.80 21.79 -21.28
N GLY A 76 4.79 23.13 -21.41
CA GLY A 76 5.17 23.81 -22.66
C GLY A 76 4.23 23.48 -23.83
N TRP A 77 2.95 23.21 -23.54
CA TRP A 77 1.95 22.78 -24.53
C TRP A 77 0.90 23.86 -24.78
N THR A 78 0.13 23.71 -25.86
CA THR A 78 -1.07 24.53 -26.07
C THR A 78 -2.20 24.10 -25.12
N ARG A 79 -3.07 25.04 -24.72
CA ARG A 79 -4.24 24.72 -23.87
C ARG A 79 -5.08 23.55 -24.42
N PRO A 80 -5.42 23.47 -25.74
CA PRO A 80 -6.17 22.34 -26.27
C PRO A 80 -5.45 21.00 -26.13
N LYS A 81 -4.12 20.97 -26.33
CA LYS A 81 -3.32 19.75 -26.15
C LYS A 81 -3.35 19.29 -24.69
N THR A 82 -3.14 20.22 -23.76
CA THR A 82 -3.23 19.96 -22.30
C THR A 82 -4.60 19.44 -21.91
N THR A 83 -5.68 20.06 -22.38
CA THR A 83 -7.05 19.60 -22.09
C THR A 83 -7.33 18.20 -22.63
N ARG A 84 -6.94 17.92 -23.88
CA ARG A 84 -7.08 16.58 -24.47
C ARG A 84 -6.29 15.51 -23.72
N PHE A 85 -5.11 15.87 -23.22
CA PHE A 85 -4.28 14.96 -22.43
C PHE A 85 -4.96 14.58 -21.12
N PHE A 86 -5.44 15.55 -20.33
CA PHE A 86 -6.19 15.27 -19.11
C PHE A 86 -7.47 14.47 -19.37
N GLN A 87 -8.21 14.77 -20.44
CA GLN A 87 -9.38 13.98 -20.83
C GLN A 87 -9.02 12.52 -21.17
N ARG A 88 -7.88 12.28 -21.82
CA ARG A 88 -7.39 10.92 -22.09
C ARG A 88 -7.02 10.19 -20.80
N LEU A 89 -6.32 10.84 -19.89
CA LEU A 89 -5.98 10.26 -18.58
C LEU A 89 -7.24 9.91 -17.77
N ALA A 90 -8.24 10.80 -17.78
CA ALA A 90 -9.51 10.57 -17.10
C ALA A 90 -10.29 9.41 -17.73
N LYS A 91 -10.38 9.37 -19.07
CA LYS A 91 -10.99 8.23 -19.78
C LYS A 91 -10.26 6.91 -19.51
N GLY A 92 -8.95 6.96 -19.30
CA GLY A 92 -8.13 5.80 -18.96
C GLY A 92 -8.20 5.40 -17.48
N GLY A 93 -8.93 6.13 -16.62
CA GLY A 93 -9.01 5.85 -15.19
C GLY A 93 -7.70 6.08 -14.43
N ILE A 94 -6.80 6.90 -14.97
CA ILE A 94 -5.53 7.26 -14.32
C ILE A 94 -5.74 8.43 -13.35
N ILE A 95 -6.71 9.29 -13.67
CA ILE A 95 -7.11 10.42 -12.85
C ILE A 95 -8.63 10.54 -12.82
N ASP A 96 -9.14 11.22 -11.81
CA ASP A 96 -10.54 11.65 -11.70
C ASP A 96 -10.61 13.17 -11.82
N LEU A 97 -11.63 13.67 -12.53
CA LEU A 97 -11.95 15.10 -12.60
C LEU A 97 -13.09 15.38 -11.63
N ILE A 98 -12.79 16.08 -10.53
CA ILE A 98 -13.76 16.38 -9.49
C ILE A 98 -14.54 17.63 -9.90
N PRO A 99 -15.88 17.56 -10.06
CA PRO A 99 -16.67 18.71 -10.45
C PRO A 99 -16.79 19.70 -9.28
N HIS A 100 -16.68 20.99 -9.60
CA HIS A 100 -16.97 22.11 -8.69
C HIS A 100 -18.00 23.04 -9.33
N GLN A 101 -18.72 23.80 -8.51
CA GLN A 101 -19.67 24.82 -8.98
C GLN A 101 -18.93 25.94 -9.73
N GLU A 102 -17.79 26.35 -9.19
CA GLU A 102 -16.84 27.21 -9.87
C GLU A 102 -16.08 26.43 -10.95
N LYS A 103 -15.68 27.09 -12.04
CA LYS A 103 -14.93 26.47 -13.17
C LYS A 103 -13.46 26.17 -12.82
N ILE A 104 -13.25 25.50 -11.69
CA ILE A 104 -11.96 25.09 -11.16
C ILE A 104 -11.61 23.72 -11.72
N LEU A 105 -10.36 23.55 -12.15
CA LEU A 105 -9.83 22.24 -12.50
C LEU A 105 -9.35 21.56 -11.22
N HIS A 106 -10.12 20.57 -10.76
CA HIS A 106 -9.73 19.70 -9.66
C HIS A 106 -9.47 18.31 -10.22
N ILE A 107 -8.22 17.87 -10.13
CA ILE A 107 -7.77 16.55 -10.56
C ILE A 107 -7.39 15.72 -9.33
N ARG A 108 -7.82 14.46 -9.28
CA ARG A 108 -7.34 13.46 -8.34
C ARG A 108 -6.58 12.38 -9.08
N ILE A 109 -5.40 11.99 -8.60
CA ILE A 109 -4.68 10.85 -9.14
C ILE A 109 -5.23 9.56 -8.52
N THR A 110 -5.68 8.64 -9.37
CA THR A 110 -6.13 7.32 -8.94
C THR A 110 -4.96 6.53 -8.34
N ASN A 111 -5.15 6.01 -7.14
CA ASN A 111 -4.13 5.25 -6.39
C ASN A 111 -2.79 6.01 -6.22
N PHE A 112 -2.82 7.33 -5.98
CA PHE A 112 -1.62 8.18 -5.79
C PHE A 112 -0.58 7.60 -4.82
N ASP A 113 -1.04 6.90 -3.79
CA ASP A 113 -0.18 6.26 -2.79
C ASP A 113 0.75 5.17 -3.38
N LEU A 114 0.28 4.42 -4.39
CA LEU A 114 1.13 3.47 -5.13
C LEU A 114 2.28 4.16 -5.88
N TRP A 115 2.05 5.41 -6.32
CA TRP A 115 3.03 6.24 -7.02
C TRP A 115 4.02 6.93 -6.10
N THR A 116 3.82 6.86 -4.79
CA THR A 116 4.72 7.47 -3.79
C THR A 116 5.35 6.43 -2.88
N GLY A 117 5.16 5.14 -3.18
CA GLY A 117 5.59 4.02 -2.34
C GLY A 117 4.88 3.97 -0.97
N ARG A 118 3.84 4.79 -0.76
CA ARG A 118 3.02 4.74 0.44
C ARG A 118 2.03 3.59 0.22
N ILE A 119 2.17 2.51 0.97
CA ILE A 119 1.12 1.50 1.03
C ILE A 119 -0.03 2.18 1.81
N PRO A 120 -1.27 2.24 1.28
CA PRO A 120 -2.41 2.80 2.00
C PRO A 120 -2.44 2.19 3.40
N SER A 121 -2.71 3.02 4.42
CA SER A 121 -2.83 2.54 5.81
C SER A 121 -3.75 1.33 5.86
N GLU A 122 -4.85 1.36 5.12
CA GLU A 122 -5.80 0.26 4.93
C GLU A 122 -5.18 -1.06 4.45
N ALA A 123 -4.12 -1.07 3.63
CA ALA A 123 -3.46 -2.32 3.23
C ALA A 123 -2.43 -2.80 4.26
N LYS A 124 -1.91 -1.90 5.11
CA LYS A 124 -1.15 -2.27 6.32
C LYS A 124 -2.05 -2.68 7.47
N ASP A 125 -3.22 -2.07 7.58
CA ASP A 125 -4.22 -2.27 8.62
C ASP A 125 -5.06 -3.50 8.29
N ALA A 126 -5.48 -3.72 7.03
CA ALA A 126 -6.05 -5.00 6.60
C ALA A 126 -5.03 -6.13 6.73
N ARG A 127 -3.76 -5.94 6.35
CA ARG A 127 -2.74 -6.98 6.62
C ARG A 127 -2.52 -7.18 8.12
N LYS A 128 -2.57 -6.15 8.95
CA LYS A 128 -2.42 -6.29 10.41
C LYS A 128 -3.65 -6.89 11.07
N GLU A 129 -4.85 -6.58 10.60
CA GLU A 129 -6.13 -7.10 11.07
C GLU A 129 -6.26 -8.56 10.64
N GLU A 130 -5.97 -8.90 9.40
CA GLU A 130 -5.98 -10.29 8.89
C GLU A 130 -4.87 -11.14 9.57
N ILE A 131 -3.66 -10.58 9.76
CA ILE A 131 -2.61 -11.24 10.56
C ILE A 131 -2.99 -11.29 12.05
N SER A 132 -3.76 -10.33 12.56
CA SER A 132 -4.26 -10.36 13.94
C SER A 132 -5.36 -11.39 14.10
N THR A 133 -6.31 -11.50 13.17
CA THR A 133 -7.38 -12.49 13.22
C THR A 133 -6.82 -13.90 13.14
N ASP A 134 -5.84 -14.15 12.27
CA ASP A 134 -5.24 -15.48 12.13
C ASP A 134 -4.36 -15.84 13.33
N PHE A 135 -3.60 -14.86 13.86
CA PHE A 135 -2.84 -15.08 15.08
C PHE A 135 -3.76 -15.31 16.28
N ASP A 136 -4.82 -14.54 16.43
CA ASP A 136 -5.75 -14.65 17.55
C ASP A 136 -6.52 -15.99 17.46
N LEU A 137 -6.90 -16.43 16.25
CA LEU A 137 -7.44 -17.76 15.98
C LEU A 137 -6.46 -18.88 16.36
N PHE A 138 -5.21 -18.79 15.90
CA PHE A 138 -4.14 -19.71 16.30
C PHE A 138 -3.98 -19.73 17.83
N TRP A 139 -3.90 -18.55 18.45
CA TRP A 139 -3.63 -18.38 19.87
C TRP A 139 -4.76 -18.96 20.72
N ASP A 140 -6.01 -18.81 20.31
CA ASP A 140 -7.14 -19.38 21.01
C ASP A 140 -7.24 -20.89 20.79
N LYS A 141 -7.14 -21.36 19.54
CA LYS A 141 -7.22 -22.79 19.19
C LYS A 141 -6.10 -23.58 19.86
N TYR A 142 -4.85 -23.11 19.78
CA TYR A 142 -3.70 -23.79 20.37
C TYR A 142 -3.87 -24.00 21.87
N HIS A 143 -4.20 -22.95 22.62
CA HIS A 143 -4.33 -23.05 24.07
C HIS A 143 -5.57 -23.85 24.50
N THR A 144 -6.61 -23.88 23.67
CA THR A 144 -7.81 -24.71 23.87
C THR A 144 -7.49 -26.19 23.71
N VAL A 145 -6.86 -26.57 22.59
CA VAL A 145 -6.52 -27.97 22.29
C VAL A 145 -5.44 -28.49 23.24
N MET A 146 -4.35 -27.74 23.39
CA MET A 146 -3.19 -28.15 24.21
C MET A 146 -3.41 -28.00 25.71
N ARG A 147 -4.52 -27.36 26.13
CA ARG A 147 -4.86 -27.04 27.53
C ARG A 147 -3.72 -26.34 28.30
N LYS A 148 -3.02 -25.43 27.62
CA LYS A 148 -1.92 -24.62 28.20
C LYS A 148 -2.40 -23.21 28.52
N PRO A 149 -1.81 -22.53 29.52
CA PRO A 149 -2.11 -21.13 29.79
C PRO A 149 -1.53 -20.22 28.70
N LYS A 150 -2.26 -19.15 28.36
CA LYS A 150 -1.84 -18.11 27.41
C LYS A 150 -0.73 -17.24 28.00
N VAL A 151 0.52 -17.67 27.83
CA VAL A 151 1.70 -16.97 28.37
C VAL A 151 2.59 -16.41 27.26
N ASN A 152 3.21 -15.26 27.51
CA ASN A 152 4.22 -14.65 26.63
C ASN A 152 3.73 -14.39 25.19
N VAL A 153 2.57 -13.74 25.07
CA VAL A 153 1.92 -13.37 23.79
C VAL A 153 2.88 -12.63 22.85
N ALA A 154 3.72 -11.73 23.40
CA ALA A 154 4.70 -10.99 22.61
C ALA A 154 5.71 -11.92 21.91
N ARG A 155 6.17 -12.98 22.58
CA ARG A 155 7.05 -13.99 21.97
C ARG A 155 6.29 -14.82 20.93
N GLY A 156 5.07 -15.24 21.22
CA GLY A 156 4.21 -15.95 20.26
C GLY A 156 4.02 -15.17 18.97
N ARG A 157 3.66 -13.88 19.09
CA ARG A 157 3.47 -12.98 17.93
C ARG A 157 4.75 -12.75 17.14
N ARG A 158 5.91 -12.68 17.81
CA ARG A 158 7.22 -12.60 17.14
C ARG A 158 7.53 -13.82 16.30
N GLU A 159 7.27 -15.02 16.81
CA GLU A 159 7.49 -16.26 16.04
C GLU A 159 6.46 -16.41 14.92
N TRP A 160 5.20 -16.03 15.15
CA TRP A 160 4.14 -16.02 14.13
C TRP A 160 4.48 -15.15 12.92
N ASN A 161 5.03 -13.96 13.15
CA ASN A 161 5.40 -13.02 12.09
C ASN A 161 6.59 -13.48 11.23
N LYS A 162 7.28 -14.57 11.60
CA LYS A 162 8.35 -15.16 10.78
C LYS A 162 7.84 -16.20 9.78
N LEU A 163 6.60 -16.66 9.94
CA LEU A 163 5.98 -17.68 9.09
C LEU A 163 5.38 -17.05 7.83
N THR A 164 5.38 -17.82 6.73
CA THR A 164 4.62 -17.51 5.52
C THR A 164 3.11 -17.73 5.75
N ARG A 165 2.23 -17.22 4.87
CA ARG A 165 0.78 -17.45 5.01
C ARG A 165 0.40 -18.94 4.97
N GLU A 166 1.06 -19.72 4.12
CA GLU A 166 0.83 -21.16 4.03
C GLU A 166 1.23 -21.87 5.34
N GLU A 167 2.37 -21.49 5.91
CA GLU A 167 2.81 -22.02 7.20
C GLU A 167 1.91 -21.59 8.36
N GLN A 168 1.37 -20.36 8.34
CA GLN A 168 0.41 -19.89 9.34
C GLN A 168 -0.88 -20.70 9.32
N GLN A 169 -1.40 -20.98 8.13
CA GLN A 169 -2.60 -21.81 7.97
C GLN A 169 -2.33 -23.25 8.43
N LEU A 170 -1.22 -23.86 8.00
CA LEU A 170 -0.82 -25.20 8.44
C LEU A 170 -0.62 -25.28 9.96
N ALA A 171 -0.07 -24.23 10.57
CA ALA A 171 0.10 -24.13 12.02
C ALA A 171 -1.22 -24.06 12.79
N ILE A 172 -2.33 -23.65 12.16
CA ILE A 172 -3.67 -23.66 12.75
C ILE A 172 -4.34 -25.02 12.51
N ASP A 173 -4.20 -25.56 11.31
CA ASP A 173 -4.89 -26.78 10.89
C ASP A 173 -4.34 -27.99 11.65
N ARG A 174 -3.02 -28.10 11.78
CA ARG A 174 -2.34 -29.28 12.37
C ARG A 174 -2.15 -29.22 13.89
N ILE A 175 -2.83 -28.32 14.60
CA ILE A 175 -2.74 -28.24 16.07
C ILE A 175 -3.22 -29.55 16.71
N GLU A 176 -4.33 -30.09 16.23
CA GLU A 176 -4.92 -31.32 16.74
C GLU A 176 -4.06 -32.53 16.41
N ASP A 177 -3.55 -32.62 15.18
CA ASP A 177 -2.64 -33.69 14.76
C ASP A 177 -1.42 -33.75 15.67
N VAL A 178 -0.78 -32.60 15.92
CA VAL A 178 0.39 -32.53 16.82
C VAL A 178 0.03 -32.96 18.24
N TYR A 179 -1.17 -32.61 18.72
CA TYR A 179 -1.64 -33.02 20.04
C TYR A 179 -1.84 -34.54 20.13
N TYR A 180 -2.52 -35.14 19.15
CA TYR A 180 -2.80 -36.59 19.14
C TYR A 180 -1.54 -37.45 18.97
N HIS A 181 -0.50 -36.93 18.32
CA HIS A 181 0.78 -37.61 18.16
C HIS A 181 1.80 -37.30 19.27
N THR A 182 1.44 -36.45 20.24
CA THR A 182 2.28 -36.20 21.41
C THR A 182 2.03 -37.29 22.47
N ASN A 183 2.94 -38.27 22.54
CA ASN A 183 2.81 -39.44 23.44
C ASN A 183 2.69 -39.10 24.93
N ASP A 184 3.27 -37.98 25.38
CA ASP A 184 3.19 -37.56 26.78
C ASP A 184 2.78 -36.08 26.89
N THR A 185 1.59 -35.87 27.46
CA THR A 185 0.96 -34.56 27.64
C THR A 185 1.78 -33.60 28.51
N ARG A 186 2.73 -34.10 29.30
CA ARG A 186 3.66 -33.26 30.09
C ARG A 186 4.63 -32.49 29.20
N PHE A 187 4.99 -33.05 28.03
CA PHE A 187 5.97 -32.48 27.12
C PHE A 187 5.34 -31.66 25.98
N ILE A 188 4.04 -31.36 26.08
CA ILE A 188 3.38 -30.44 25.14
C ILE A 188 4.08 -29.08 25.18
N ALA A 189 4.61 -28.68 24.02
CA ALA A 189 5.31 -27.43 23.83
C ALA A 189 4.43 -26.20 24.15
N HIS A 190 5.06 -25.06 24.40
CA HIS A 190 4.34 -23.79 24.41
C HIS A 190 4.09 -23.31 22.98
N ALA A 191 3.05 -22.51 22.77
CA ALA A 191 2.69 -21.96 21.45
C ALA A 191 3.88 -21.33 20.71
N SER A 192 4.71 -20.55 21.42
CA SER A 192 5.91 -19.95 20.81
C SER A 192 6.96 -20.99 20.37
N THR A 193 7.08 -22.11 21.08
CA THR A 193 8.02 -23.18 20.73
C THR A 193 7.49 -24.00 19.56
N TYR A 194 6.18 -24.28 19.56
CA TYR A 194 5.48 -24.90 18.44
C TYR A 194 5.69 -24.14 17.13
N LEU A 195 5.56 -22.81 17.15
CA LEU A 195 5.82 -21.95 15.99
C LEU A 195 7.31 -21.89 15.61
N LYS A 196 8.19 -21.75 16.61
CA LYS A 196 9.65 -21.64 16.38
C LYS A 196 10.22 -22.89 15.73
N ASP A 197 9.84 -24.07 16.23
CA ASP A 197 10.37 -25.35 15.78
C ASP A 197 9.56 -25.92 14.60
N LYS A 198 8.53 -25.16 14.13
CA LYS A 198 7.62 -25.53 13.06
C LYS A 198 7.05 -26.95 13.22
N ALA A 199 6.59 -27.28 14.42
CA ALA A 199 6.14 -28.64 14.76
C ALA A 199 4.98 -29.14 13.88
N PHE A 200 4.21 -28.24 13.26
CA PHE A 200 3.18 -28.56 12.27
C PHE A 200 3.72 -29.15 10.95
N LEU A 201 5.03 -29.03 10.68
CA LEU A 201 5.68 -29.64 9.52
C LEU A 201 6.26 -31.03 9.81
N ASN A 202 6.17 -31.52 11.04
CA ASN A 202 6.64 -32.86 11.36
C ASN A 202 5.83 -33.91 10.59
N GLU A 203 6.52 -34.93 10.10
CA GLU A 203 5.92 -36.11 9.49
C GLU A 203 5.34 -36.99 10.58
N TYR A 204 4.07 -36.74 10.91
CA TYR A 204 3.25 -37.66 11.67
C TYR A 204 2.78 -38.72 10.68
N MET A 205 3.38 -39.91 10.72
CA MET A 205 3.11 -41.00 9.78
C MET A 205 1.61 -41.36 9.80
N ASP A 206 1.00 -41.45 8.62
CA ASP A 206 -0.36 -41.97 8.39
C ASP A 206 -0.51 -43.43 8.90
#